data_AF-A0A2V8L4G8-F1
#
_entry.id   AF-A0A2V8L4G8-F1
#
_cell.length_a   1.000
_cell.length_b   1.000
_cell.length_c   1.000
_cell.angle_alpha   90.00
_cell.angle_beta   90.00
_cell.angle_gamma   90.00
#
_symmetry.space_group_name_H-M   'P 1'
#
loop_
_entity.id
_entity.type
_entity.pdbx_description
1 polymer ?
#
loop_
_entity_poly.entity_id
_entity_poly.type
_entity_poly.pdbx_seq_one_letter_code
_entity_poly.pdbx_strand_id
1 'polypeptide(L)'
;MRRINGQFSILGFVILAAVLALPGCATKKYVRDQVGGLQPAISEASNAAKENAERIDAVDRRAQQGITAASAAAAAADQKATQAGQSAQAAQQAAQAADRKADTANTAVTSANNRITTIETRVNSLNDNYTPGETQTVTFKTNSSELSEGAKGTLDRVASDVGNMR
;
A
#
# COMPACT_ATOMS: atom_id res chain seq x y z
N MET A 1 64.77 -95.52 36.22
CA MET A 1 64.31 -96.57 37.15
C MET A 1 62.81 -96.42 37.39
N ARG A 2 62.06 -97.52 37.17
CA ARG A 2 60.72 -97.93 37.67
C ARG A 2 59.65 -96.87 38.00
N ARG A 3 58.52 -96.82 37.24
CA ARG A 3 57.19 -97.48 37.42
C ARG A 3 56.31 -96.76 38.48
N ILE A 4 55.06 -96.38 38.18
CA ILE A 4 53.76 -97.10 38.39
C ILE A 4 52.66 -96.17 37.79
N ASN A 5 51.82 -96.49 36.78
CA ASN A 5 50.67 -97.42 36.59
C ASN A 5 49.39 -97.18 37.43
N GLY A 6 48.24 -97.07 36.74
CA GLY A 6 46.86 -97.23 37.28
C GLY A 6 45.89 -96.16 36.76
N GLN A 7 45.22 -96.33 35.62
CA GLN A 7 43.84 -96.87 35.50
C GLN A 7 42.87 -96.35 36.58
N PHE A 8 41.84 -95.60 36.17
CA PHE A 8 40.57 -95.19 36.82
C PHE A 8 40.31 -93.75 36.32
N SER A 9 39.21 -93.32 35.74
CA SER A 9 37.86 -93.85 35.68
C SER A 9 37.15 -93.13 34.52
N ILE A 10 36.73 -93.89 33.51
CA ILE A 10 36.02 -93.43 32.29
C ILE A 10 34.53 -93.11 32.62
N LEU A 11 34.15 -93.04 33.90
CA LEU A 11 32.78 -92.80 34.35
C LEU A 11 32.36 -91.31 34.45
N GLY A 12 33.22 -90.36 34.09
CA GLY A 12 32.93 -88.92 34.18
C GLY A 12 32.36 -88.27 32.91
N PHE A 13 32.43 -88.94 31.76
CA PHE A 13 32.14 -88.30 30.47
C PHE A 13 30.80 -88.70 29.81
N VAL A 14 30.05 -89.65 30.38
CA VAL A 14 28.82 -90.18 29.76
C VAL A 14 27.54 -89.45 30.22
N ILE A 15 27.58 -88.69 31.32
CA ILE A 15 26.40 -87.91 31.78
C ILE A 15 26.26 -86.55 31.08
N LEU A 16 27.30 -86.05 30.41
CA LEU A 16 27.23 -84.80 29.63
C LEU A 16 26.82 -85.01 28.16
N ALA A 17 26.77 -86.26 27.68
CA ALA A 17 26.41 -86.60 26.31
C ALA A 17 24.95 -87.04 26.12
N ALA A 18 24.17 -87.22 27.19
CA ALA A 18 22.81 -87.78 27.12
C ALA A 18 21.67 -86.74 27.16
N VAL A 19 21.95 -85.43 27.29
CA VAL A 19 20.92 -84.36 27.22
C VAL A 19 21.02 -83.51 25.94
N LEU A 20 22.01 -83.78 25.08
CA LEU A 20 22.12 -83.15 23.75
C LEU A 20 21.39 -83.91 22.63
N ALA A 21 20.76 -85.06 22.94
CA ALA A 21 20.04 -85.86 21.97
C ALA A 21 18.55 -85.49 21.81
N LEU A 22 18.04 -84.48 22.54
CA LEU A 22 16.65 -84.01 22.42
C LEU A 22 16.53 -82.47 22.62
N PRO A 23 17.00 -81.66 21.67
CA PRO A 23 16.14 -80.55 21.22
C PRO A 23 16.31 -80.32 19.72
N GLY A 24 15.92 -81.29 18.89
CA GLY A 24 15.79 -81.10 17.44
C GLY A 24 14.36 -80.81 17.00
N CYS A 25 13.37 -81.31 17.76
CA CYS A 25 11.96 -81.23 17.39
C CYS A 25 11.18 -80.17 18.18
N ALA A 26 11.60 -79.84 19.42
CA ALA A 26 10.94 -78.81 20.24
C ALA A 26 11.39 -77.40 19.87
N THR A 27 12.69 -77.16 19.68
CA THR A 27 13.24 -75.89 19.17
C THR A 27 12.81 -75.60 17.74
N LYS A 28 12.72 -76.60 16.84
CA LYS A 28 12.26 -76.37 15.47
C LYS A 28 10.76 -76.10 15.39
N LYS A 29 9.92 -76.72 16.25
CA LYS A 29 8.50 -76.40 16.36
C LYS A 29 8.29 -75.04 17.04
N TYR A 30 9.01 -74.75 18.13
CA TYR A 30 8.92 -73.49 18.86
C TYR A 30 9.43 -72.31 18.02
N VAL A 31 10.59 -72.43 17.36
CA VAL A 31 11.09 -71.42 16.40
C VAL A 31 10.14 -71.32 15.21
N ARG A 32 9.55 -72.40 14.71
CA ARG A 32 8.56 -72.32 13.62
C ARG A 32 7.25 -71.66 14.06
N ASP A 33 6.79 -71.86 15.30
CA ASP A 33 5.61 -71.21 15.87
C ASP A 33 5.90 -69.73 16.18
N GLN A 34 7.09 -69.39 16.72
CA GLN A 34 7.53 -68.01 16.93
C GLN A 34 7.72 -67.24 15.60
N VAL A 35 8.38 -67.86 14.62
CA VAL A 35 8.67 -67.23 13.31
C VAL A 35 7.42 -67.21 12.43
N GLY A 36 6.51 -68.18 12.58
CA GLY A 36 5.18 -68.18 11.96
C GLY A 36 4.30 -67.04 12.48
N GLY A 37 4.40 -66.69 13.76
CA GLY A 37 3.76 -65.50 14.35
C GLY A 37 4.38 -64.15 13.94
N LEU A 38 5.58 -64.14 13.36
CA LEU A 38 6.25 -62.92 12.89
C LEU A 38 5.80 -62.48 11.49
N GLN A 39 5.31 -63.39 10.65
CA GLN A 39 4.83 -63.04 9.29
C GLN A 39 3.71 -61.99 9.29
N PRO A 40 2.67 -62.10 10.15
CA PRO A 40 1.65 -61.06 10.29
C PRO A 40 2.25 -59.71 10.68
N ALA A 41 3.17 -59.68 11.65
CA ALA A 41 3.83 -58.45 12.10
C ALA A 41 4.70 -57.80 11.02
N ILE A 42 5.40 -58.60 10.20
CA ILE A 42 6.19 -58.09 9.06
C ILE A 42 5.27 -57.55 7.96
N SER A 43 4.16 -58.24 7.69
CA SER A 43 3.16 -57.76 6.72
C SER A 43 2.50 -56.46 7.18
N GLU A 44 2.17 -56.35 8.47
CA GLU A 44 1.61 -55.13 9.07
C GLU A 44 2.62 -53.98 9.04
N ALA A 45 3.88 -54.22 9.43
CA ALA A 45 4.94 -53.22 9.34
C ALA A 45 5.21 -52.77 7.90
N SER A 46 5.16 -53.68 6.93
CA SER A 46 5.29 -53.33 5.50
C SER A 46 4.13 -52.49 5.00
N ASN A 47 2.90 -52.82 5.40
CA ASN A 47 1.71 -52.04 5.05
C ASN A 47 1.75 -50.66 5.70
N ALA A 48 2.10 -50.57 6.99
CA ALA A 48 2.26 -49.31 7.70
C ALA A 48 3.38 -48.45 7.09
N ALA A 49 4.50 -49.06 6.65
CA ALA A 49 5.56 -48.34 5.97
C ALA A 49 5.11 -47.76 4.63
N LYS A 50 4.34 -48.52 3.83
CA LYS A 50 3.74 -48.04 2.58
C LYS A 50 2.76 -46.89 2.83
N GLU A 51 1.84 -47.06 3.79
CA GLU A 51 0.88 -46.01 4.16
C GLU A 51 1.60 -44.74 4.63
N ASN A 52 2.64 -44.88 5.46
CA ASN A 52 3.43 -43.74 5.90
C ASN A 52 4.16 -43.05 4.75
N ALA A 53 4.70 -43.80 3.78
CA ALA A 53 5.31 -43.22 2.58
C ALA A 53 4.29 -42.41 1.76
N GLU A 54 3.10 -42.97 1.51
CA GLU A 54 2.02 -42.27 0.81
C GLU A 54 1.58 -40.99 1.54
N ARG A 55 1.49 -41.05 2.88
CA ARG A 55 1.17 -39.89 3.72
C ARG A 55 2.27 -38.82 3.65
N ILE A 56 3.53 -39.21 3.66
CA ILE A 56 4.67 -38.30 3.51
C ILE A 56 4.60 -37.61 2.15
N ASP A 57 4.39 -38.35 1.06
CA ASP A 57 4.27 -37.79 -0.29
C ASP A 57 3.05 -36.86 -0.42
N ALA A 58 1.94 -37.18 0.24
CA ALA A 58 0.77 -36.30 0.29
C ALA A 58 1.05 -35.00 1.04
N VAL A 59 1.77 -35.06 2.16
CA VAL A 59 2.18 -33.88 2.94
C VAL A 59 3.16 -33.03 2.14
N ASP A 60 4.16 -33.62 1.49
CA ASP A 60 5.13 -32.91 0.68
C ASP A 60 4.46 -32.20 -0.50
N ARG A 61 3.58 -32.88 -1.24
CA ARG A 61 2.79 -32.25 -2.31
C ARG A 61 1.96 -31.06 -1.79
N ARG A 62 1.29 -31.21 -0.64
CA ARG A 62 0.52 -30.12 -0.04
C ARG A 62 1.42 -28.96 0.40
N ALA A 63 2.59 -29.26 0.96
CA ALA A 63 3.56 -28.26 1.36
C ALA A 63 4.07 -27.47 0.16
N GLN A 64 4.45 -28.15 -0.93
CA GLN A 64 4.89 -27.52 -2.18
C GLN A 64 3.79 -26.65 -2.82
N GLN A 65 2.54 -27.14 -2.83
CA GLN A 65 1.39 -26.35 -3.27
C GLN A 65 1.19 -25.11 -2.41
N GLY A 66 1.28 -25.26 -1.08
CA GLY A 66 1.19 -24.16 -0.13
C GLY A 66 2.28 -23.12 -0.31
N ILE A 67 3.54 -23.56 -0.50
CA ILE A 67 4.68 -22.67 -0.79
C ILE A 67 4.45 -21.91 -2.09
N THR A 68 4.01 -22.60 -3.15
CA THR A 68 3.72 -21.96 -4.45
C THR A 68 2.61 -20.93 -4.32
N ALA A 69 1.52 -21.27 -3.63
CA ALA A 69 0.41 -20.35 -3.39
C ALA A 69 0.84 -19.14 -2.55
N ALA A 70 1.62 -19.35 -1.49
CA ALA A 70 2.15 -18.29 -0.63
C ALA A 70 3.11 -17.38 -1.40
N SER A 71 3.99 -17.93 -2.23
CA SER A 71 4.91 -17.17 -3.08
C SER A 71 4.16 -16.31 -4.09
N ALA A 72 3.13 -16.87 -4.75
CA ALA A 72 2.28 -16.11 -5.66
C ALA A 72 1.51 -14.98 -4.94
N ALA A 73 0.97 -15.26 -3.75
CA ALA A 73 0.28 -14.26 -2.94
C ALA A 73 1.23 -13.13 -2.49
N ALA A 74 2.46 -13.46 -2.09
CA ALA A 74 3.48 -12.48 -1.73
C ALA A 74 3.85 -11.59 -2.94
N ALA A 75 4.10 -12.18 -4.11
CA ALA A 75 4.40 -11.41 -5.32
C ALA A 75 3.25 -10.48 -5.72
N ALA A 76 2.00 -10.94 -5.61
CA ALA A 76 0.83 -10.10 -5.88
C ALA A 76 0.68 -8.97 -4.85
N ALA A 77 0.98 -9.23 -3.57
CA ALA A 77 0.98 -8.22 -2.52
C ALA A 77 2.06 -7.16 -2.76
N ASP A 78 3.28 -7.55 -3.13
CA ASP A 78 4.39 -6.64 -3.46
C ASP A 78 4.05 -5.76 -4.66
N GLN A 79 3.44 -6.35 -5.69
CA GLN A 79 2.97 -5.60 -6.86
C GLN A 79 1.89 -4.58 -6.48
N LYS A 80 0.94 -4.95 -5.60
CA LYS A 80 -0.11 -4.05 -5.13
C LYS A 80 0.45 -2.94 -4.23
N ALA A 81 1.41 -3.26 -3.36
CA ALA A 81 2.09 -2.28 -2.52
C ALA A 81 2.85 -1.25 -3.37
N THR A 82 3.54 -1.70 -4.42
CA THR A 82 4.23 -0.83 -5.37
C THR A 82 3.26 0.12 -6.08
N GLN A 83 2.14 -0.39 -6.58
CA GLN A 83 1.10 0.42 -7.22
C GLN A 83 0.47 1.43 -6.24
N ALA A 84 0.22 1.01 -5.00
CA ALA A 84 -0.29 1.89 -3.95
C ALA A 84 0.70 3.01 -3.63
N GLY A 85 2.00 2.70 -3.56
CA GLY A 85 3.06 3.69 -3.39
C GLY A 85 3.09 4.73 -4.52
N GLN A 86 2.99 4.29 -5.78
CA GLN A 86 2.92 5.19 -6.93
C GLN A 86 1.66 6.09 -6.88
N SER A 87 0.52 5.50 -6.53
CA SER A 87 -0.75 6.23 -6.41
C SER A 87 -0.70 7.28 -5.30
N ALA A 88 -0.10 6.93 -4.15
CA ALA A 88 0.10 7.86 -3.04
C ALA A 88 1.03 9.01 -3.43
N GLN A 89 2.13 8.73 -4.15
CA GLN A 89 3.04 9.77 -4.63
C GLN A 89 2.36 10.72 -5.63
N ALA A 90 1.53 10.18 -6.55
CA ALA A 90 0.74 10.99 -7.46
C ALA A 90 -0.28 11.87 -6.72
N ALA A 91 -0.98 11.31 -5.72
CA ALA A 91 -1.91 12.05 -4.89
C ALA A 91 -1.22 13.18 -4.11
N GLN A 92 -0.01 12.93 -3.57
CA GLN A 92 0.77 13.94 -2.88
C GLN A 92 1.18 15.10 -3.81
N GLN A 93 1.58 14.80 -5.05
CA GLN A 93 1.89 15.83 -6.05
C GLN A 93 0.65 16.65 -6.43
N ALA A 94 -0.49 15.98 -6.61
CA ALA A 94 -1.76 16.65 -6.90
C ALA A 94 -2.19 17.58 -5.75
N ALA A 95 -2.04 17.13 -4.50
CA ALA A 95 -2.32 17.96 -3.33
C ALA A 95 -1.42 19.20 -3.28
N GLN A 96 -0.10 19.05 -3.46
CA GLN A 96 0.82 20.19 -3.52
C GLN A 96 0.50 21.17 -4.65
N ALA A 97 0.06 20.67 -5.81
CA ALA A 97 -0.36 21.52 -6.91
C ALA A 97 -1.66 22.28 -6.57
N ALA A 98 -2.59 21.63 -5.88
CA ALA A 98 -3.82 22.26 -5.40
C ALA A 98 -3.52 23.36 -4.37
N ASP A 99 -2.62 23.11 -3.41
CA ASP A 99 -2.22 24.10 -2.39
C ASP A 99 -1.62 25.36 -3.06
N ARG A 100 -0.69 25.20 -4.01
CA ARG A 100 -0.11 26.33 -4.75
C ARG A 100 -1.18 27.11 -5.53
N LYS A 101 -2.15 26.41 -6.11
CA LYS A 101 -3.26 27.05 -6.84
C LYS A 101 -4.16 27.81 -5.88
N ALA A 102 -4.41 27.29 -4.67
CA ALA A 102 -5.17 27.97 -3.64
C ALA A 102 -4.45 29.25 -3.16
N ASP A 103 -3.13 29.20 -2.93
CA ASP A 103 -2.34 30.38 -2.57
C ASP A 103 -2.37 31.48 -3.65
N THR A 104 -2.28 31.06 -4.91
CA THR A 104 -2.39 31.97 -6.06
C THR A 104 -3.78 32.62 -6.11
N ALA A 105 -4.84 31.82 -5.90
CA ALA A 105 -6.21 32.32 -5.88
C ALA A 105 -6.43 33.30 -4.71
N ASN A 106 -5.92 33.01 -3.52
CA ASN A 106 -5.98 33.91 -2.36
C ASN A 106 -5.29 35.25 -2.65
N THR A 107 -4.10 35.21 -3.25
CA THR A 107 -3.36 36.42 -3.63
C THR A 107 -4.13 37.26 -4.65
N ALA A 108 -4.76 36.61 -5.64
CA ALA A 108 -5.59 37.28 -6.63
C ALA A 108 -6.83 37.93 -6.00
N VAL A 109 -7.50 37.24 -5.06
CA VAL A 109 -8.65 37.78 -4.33
C VAL A 109 -8.25 38.98 -3.48
N THR A 110 -7.14 38.91 -2.73
CA THR A 110 -6.63 40.06 -1.97
C THR A 110 -6.34 41.26 -2.87
N SER A 111 -5.73 41.01 -4.04
CA SER A 111 -5.45 42.06 -5.02
C SER A 111 -6.73 42.68 -5.59
N ALA A 112 -7.75 41.86 -5.86
CA ALA A 112 -9.06 42.33 -6.32
C ALA A 112 -9.76 43.18 -5.26
N ASN A 113 -9.76 42.75 -4.00
CA ASN A 113 -10.34 43.52 -2.89
C ASN A 113 -9.68 44.90 -2.75
N ASN A 114 -8.35 44.98 -2.80
CA ASN A 114 -7.63 46.25 -2.74
C ASN A 114 -8.03 47.20 -3.89
N ARG A 115 -8.22 46.66 -5.09
CA ARG A 115 -8.68 47.45 -6.26
C ARG A 115 -10.12 47.93 -6.06
N ILE A 116 -11.00 47.09 -5.52
CA ILE A 116 -12.38 47.46 -5.21
C ILE A 116 -12.40 48.61 -4.20
N THR A 117 -11.69 48.50 -3.07
CA THR A 117 -11.59 49.58 -2.08
C THR A 117 -11.06 50.88 -2.68
N THR A 118 -10.08 50.79 -3.59
CA THR A 118 -9.56 51.97 -4.30
C THR A 118 -10.61 52.60 -5.20
N ILE A 119 -11.37 51.79 -5.93
CA ILE A 119 -12.45 52.26 -6.81
C ILE A 119 -13.57 52.90 -5.97
N GLU A 120 -14.01 52.26 -4.89
CA GLU A 120 -15.01 52.80 -3.96
C GLU A 120 -14.57 54.16 -3.42
N THR A 121 -13.31 54.30 -3.00
CA THR A 121 -12.77 55.57 -2.53
C THR A 121 -12.84 56.66 -3.61
N ARG A 122 -12.44 56.33 -4.86
CA ARG A 122 -12.51 57.28 -5.98
C ARG A 122 -13.94 57.66 -6.33
N VAL A 123 -14.86 56.70 -6.36
CA VAL A 123 -16.27 56.93 -6.67
C VAL A 123 -16.91 57.82 -5.61
N ASN A 124 -16.68 57.54 -4.33
CA ASN A 124 -17.17 58.39 -3.24
C ASN A 124 -16.59 59.81 -3.35
N SER A 125 -15.28 59.94 -3.63
CA SER A 125 -14.68 61.26 -3.86
C SER A 125 -15.29 62.01 -5.05
N LEU A 126 -15.64 61.31 -6.14
CA LEU A 126 -16.27 61.94 -7.31
C LEU A 126 -17.70 62.38 -6.99
N ASN A 127 -18.46 61.57 -6.24
CA ASN A 127 -19.82 61.89 -5.87
C ASN A 127 -19.90 63.11 -4.93
N ASP A 128 -18.94 63.24 -4.00
CA ASP A 128 -18.92 64.35 -3.05
C ASP A 128 -18.37 65.65 -3.65
N ASN A 129 -17.49 65.57 -4.65
CA ASN A 129 -16.82 66.73 -5.25
C ASN A 129 -17.41 67.16 -6.60
N TYR A 130 -18.36 66.42 -7.16
CA TYR A 130 -19.03 66.80 -8.40
C TYR A 130 -20.27 67.65 -8.12
N THR A 131 -20.12 68.97 -8.28
CA THR A 131 -21.25 69.90 -8.37
C THR A 131 -21.49 70.24 -9.84
N PRO A 132 -22.70 70.02 -10.39
CA PRO A 132 -23.04 70.51 -11.72
C PRO A 132 -22.83 72.02 -11.78
N GLY A 133 -22.04 72.49 -12.74
CA GLY A 133 -21.88 73.92 -13.00
C GLY A 133 -23.22 74.58 -13.33
N GLU A 134 -23.34 75.88 -13.04
CA GLU A 134 -24.54 76.65 -13.33
C GLU A 134 -24.87 76.59 -14.84
N THR A 135 -26.13 76.34 -15.19
CA THR A 135 -26.56 76.23 -16.59
C THR A 135 -26.94 77.61 -17.12
N GLN A 136 -26.07 78.23 -17.91
CA GLN A 136 -26.37 79.49 -18.60
C GLN A 136 -26.85 79.26 -20.04
N THR A 137 -27.99 79.84 -20.39
CA THR A 137 -28.50 79.85 -21.75
C THR A 137 -27.82 80.95 -22.56
N VAL A 138 -27.21 80.58 -23.68
CA VAL A 138 -26.55 81.51 -24.59
C VAL A 138 -27.39 81.62 -25.86
N THR A 139 -28.04 82.77 -26.04
CA THR A 139 -28.97 82.98 -27.15
C THR A 139 -28.25 83.56 -28.36
N PHE A 140 -28.44 82.93 -29.52
CA PHE A 140 -27.94 83.41 -30.80
C PHE A 140 -28.97 84.31 -31.49
N LYS A 141 -28.51 85.22 -32.34
CA LYS A 141 -29.39 86.03 -33.19
C LYS A 141 -30.02 85.12 -34.26
N THR A 142 -31.28 85.34 -34.61
CA THR A 142 -31.97 84.55 -35.64
C THR A 142 -31.17 84.56 -36.96
N ASN A 143 -30.85 83.38 -37.50
CA ASN A 143 -29.99 83.17 -38.69
C ASN A 143 -28.53 83.65 -38.55
N SER A 144 -27.96 83.70 -37.34
CA SER A 144 -26.53 84.02 -37.16
C SER A 144 -25.87 83.11 -36.12
N SER A 145 -24.65 82.67 -36.42
CA SER A 145 -23.75 81.99 -35.48
C SER A 145 -22.90 82.97 -34.66
N GLU A 146 -23.01 84.27 -34.94
CA GLU A 146 -22.28 85.29 -34.19
C GLU A 146 -22.95 85.53 -32.83
N LEU A 147 -22.17 85.31 -31.78
CA LEU A 147 -22.54 85.62 -30.42
C LEU A 147 -22.53 87.14 -30.21
N SER A 148 -23.58 87.65 -29.57
CA SER A 148 -23.59 89.04 -29.09
C SER A 148 -22.50 89.26 -28.04
N GLU A 149 -22.05 90.50 -27.85
CA GLU A 149 -21.04 90.81 -26.81
C GLU A 149 -21.47 90.34 -25.41
N GLY A 150 -22.76 90.47 -25.08
CA GLY A 150 -23.31 89.95 -23.83
C GLY A 150 -23.22 88.42 -23.73
N ALA A 151 -23.50 87.70 -24.81
CA ALA A 151 -23.40 86.24 -24.87
C ALA A 151 -21.95 85.73 -24.73
N LYS A 152 -20.97 86.46 -25.30
CA LYS A 152 -19.54 86.18 -25.11
C LYS A 152 -19.12 86.40 -23.65
N GLY A 153 -19.52 87.52 -23.04
CA GLY A 153 -19.22 87.79 -21.63
C GLY A 153 -19.83 86.77 -20.65
N THR A 154 -20.99 86.21 -20.99
CA THR A 154 -21.57 85.09 -20.21
C THR A 154 -20.72 83.82 -20.32
N LEU A 155 -20.23 83.47 -21.52
CA LEU A 155 -19.32 82.33 -21.71
C LEU A 155 -17.97 82.53 -21.01
N ASP A 156 -17.41 83.74 -21.05
CA ASP A 156 -16.15 84.08 -20.38
C ASP A 156 -16.26 83.94 -18.86
N ARG A 157 -17.42 84.29 -18.29
CA ARG A 157 -17.70 84.11 -16.86
C ARG A 157 -17.79 82.63 -16.49
N VAL A 158 -18.56 81.84 -17.25
CA VAL A 158 -18.66 80.38 -17.03
C VAL A 158 -17.30 79.70 -17.16
N ALA A 159 -16.49 80.09 -18.16
CA ALA A 159 -15.14 79.56 -18.33
C ALA A 159 -14.21 79.94 -17.18
N SER A 160 -14.33 81.15 -16.64
CA SER A 160 -13.57 81.61 -15.47
C SER A 160 -13.96 80.86 -14.20
N ASP A 161 -15.27 80.66 -13.97
CA ASP A 161 -15.78 79.93 -12.80
C ASP A 161 -15.36 78.45 -12.85
N VAL A 162 -15.47 77.79 -14.01
CA VAL A 162 -14.97 76.42 -14.20
C VAL A 162 -13.45 76.34 -14.06
N GLY A 163 -12.71 77.37 -14.49
CA GLY A 163 -11.26 77.47 -14.29
C GLY A 163 -10.85 77.59 -12.82
N ASN A 164 -11.66 78.28 -12.01
CA ASN A 164 -11.46 78.45 -10.58
C ASN A 164 -11.92 77.25 -9.73
N MET A 165 -12.74 76.35 -10.30
CA MET A 165 -13.19 75.11 -9.66
C MET A 165 -12.18 73.94 -9.77
N ARG A 166 -11.07 74.11 -10.50
CA ARG A 166 -10.04 73.07 -10.70
C ARG A 166 -8.95 73.09 -9.64
#